data_AF-A0AAV0KR36-F1
#
_entry.id   AF-A0AAV0KR36-F1
#
_cell.length_a   1.000
_cell.length_b   1.000
_cell.length_c   1.000
_cell.angle_alpha   90.00
_cell.angle_beta   90.00
_cell.angle_gamma   90.00
#
_symmetry.space_group_name_H-M   'P 1'
#
loop_
_entity.id
_entity.type
_entity.pdbx_description
1 polymer ?
#
loop_
_entity_poly.entity_id
_entity_poly.type
_entity_poly.pdbx_seq_one_letter_code
_entity_poly.pdbx_strand_id
1 'polypeptide(L)'
;MGPIPGVKLDEARNRKTWFNMMVDAYMCWDDALNDRKKAVTFGDGGYLPEEAVRGCERIFQEESVAIPWKKGDVLLLDNRAVLHARNPFDPPRRILASLCK
;
A
#
# COMPACT_ATOMS: atom_id res chain seq x y z
N MET A 1 -6.23 0.76 -21.65
CA MET A 1 -6.83 1.19 -20.36
C MET A 1 -6.45 2.64 -20.16
N GLY A 2 -7.42 3.49 -19.79
CA GLY A 2 -7.15 4.89 -19.47
C GLY A 2 -6.57 5.04 -18.05
N PRO A 3 -6.28 6.28 -17.62
CA PRO A 3 -5.81 6.54 -16.27
C PRO A 3 -6.84 6.11 -15.22
N ILE A 4 -6.35 5.67 -14.06
CA ILE A 4 -7.18 5.27 -12.92
C ILE A 4 -7.04 6.27 -11.76
N PRO A 5 -8.05 6.42 -10.89
CA PRO A 5 -7.98 7.37 -9.78
C PRO A 5 -6.86 7.03 -8.78
N GLY A 6 -6.08 8.03 -8.38
CA GLY A 6 -5.13 7.93 -7.26
C GLY A 6 -5.80 8.07 -5.88
N VAL A 7 -7.02 8.59 -5.80
CA VAL A 7 -7.74 8.78 -4.54
C VAL A 7 -9.19 8.32 -4.75
N LYS A 8 -9.74 7.58 -3.79
CA LYS A 8 -11.14 7.12 -3.82
C LYS A 8 -11.94 7.75 -2.67
N LEU A 9 -13.26 7.78 -2.81
CA LEU A 9 -14.19 8.14 -1.74
C LEU A 9 -14.65 6.86 -1.01
N ASP A 10 -14.44 6.80 0.29
CA ASP A 10 -15.12 5.85 1.16
C ASP A 10 -16.49 6.42 1.55
N GLU A 11 -17.54 6.01 0.83
CA GLU A 11 -18.91 6.51 1.01
C GLU A 11 -19.45 6.24 2.42
N ALA A 12 -19.08 5.11 3.04
CA ALA A 12 -19.56 4.74 4.37
C ALA A 12 -19.09 5.71 5.46
N ARG A 13 -17.97 6.41 5.23
CA ARG A 13 -17.36 7.37 6.17
C ARG A 13 -17.27 8.78 5.60
N ASN A 14 -17.82 9.00 4.40
CA ASN A 14 -17.78 10.25 3.66
C ASN A 14 -16.38 10.93 3.66
N ARG A 15 -15.33 10.16 3.38
CA ARG A 15 -13.94 10.66 3.36
C ARG A 15 -13.13 10.09 2.21
N LYS A 16 -12.16 10.87 1.73
CA LYS A 16 -11.21 10.41 0.73
C LYS A 16 -10.19 9.46 1.35
N THR A 17 -9.78 8.43 0.62
CA THR A 17 -8.78 7.46 1.04
C THR A 17 -7.70 7.28 -0.02
N TRP A 18 -6.48 7.00 0.45
CA TRP A 18 -5.32 6.71 -0.38
C TRP A 18 -5.39 5.27 -0.92
N PHE A 19 -6.36 5.00 -1.79
CA PHE A 19 -6.63 3.68 -2.36
C PHE A 19 -5.91 3.52 -3.70
N ASN A 20 -4.59 3.36 -3.65
CA ASN A 20 -3.73 3.09 -4.80
C ASN A 20 -2.49 2.31 -4.37
N MET A 21 -1.68 1.87 -5.34
CA MET A 21 -0.42 1.13 -5.12
C MET A 21 0.83 1.97 -5.44
N MET A 22 0.73 3.31 -5.40
CA MET A 22 1.77 4.22 -5.89
C MET A 22 3.12 3.99 -5.20
N VAL A 23 3.14 3.99 -3.86
CA VAL A 23 4.38 3.83 -3.09
C VAL A 23 4.98 2.45 -3.34
N ASP A 24 4.17 1.39 -3.25
CA ASP A 24 4.65 0.01 -3.44
C ASP A 24 5.22 -0.22 -4.84
N ALA A 25 4.54 0.26 -5.88
CA ALA A 25 5.03 0.11 -7.26
C ALA A 25 6.36 0.85 -7.46
N TYR A 26 6.47 2.09 -6.98
CA TYR A 26 7.67 2.91 -7.14
C TYR A 26 8.86 2.43 -6.29
N MET A 27 8.58 1.80 -5.15
CA MET A 27 9.60 1.38 -4.19
C MET A 27 10.05 -0.07 -4.37
N CYS A 28 9.14 -0.97 -4.76
CA CYS A 28 9.36 -2.41 -4.63
C CYS A 28 9.31 -3.16 -5.96
N TRP A 29 8.77 -2.59 -7.04
CA TRP A 29 8.72 -3.27 -8.35
C TRP A 29 10.02 -3.04 -9.12
N ASP A 30 11.10 -3.56 -8.55
CA ASP A 30 12.46 -3.46 -9.08
C ASP A 30 13.02 -4.88 -9.26
N ASP A 31 12.97 -5.39 -10.48
CA ASP A 31 13.44 -6.73 -10.83
C ASP A 31 13.94 -6.79 -12.28
N ALA A 32 14.29 -7.99 -12.76
CA ALA A 32 14.85 -8.17 -14.10
C ALA A 32 13.94 -7.68 -15.25
N LEU A 33 12.64 -7.50 -15.00
CA LEU A 33 11.64 -7.07 -15.98
C LEU A 33 11.09 -5.67 -15.68
N ASN A 34 11.30 -5.13 -14.48
CA ASN A 34 10.67 -3.90 -14.00
C ASN A 34 11.71 -2.88 -13.51
N ASP A 35 11.60 -1.65 -14.01
CA ASP A 35 12.30 -0.47 -13.48
C ASP A 35 11.34 0.31 -12.60
N ARG A 36 11.60 0.32 -11.29
CA ARG A 36 10.69 0.91 -10.29
C ARG A 36 10.35 2.38 -10.55
N LYS A 37 11.26 3.16 -11.16
CA LYS A 37 11.00 4.59 -11.47
C LYS A 37 9.98 4.78 -12.60
N LYS A 38 9.71 3.72 -13.37
CA LYS A 38 8.78 3.68 -14.50
C LYS A 38 7.54 2.82 -14.22
N ALA A 39 7.56 2.05 -13.13
CA ALA A 39 6.48 1.15 -12.74
C ALA A 39 5.15 1.87 -12.50
N VAL A 40 5.20 3.15 -12.12
CA VAL A 40 4.03 4.00 -11.94
C VAL A 40 4.34 5.43 -12.39
N THR A 41 3.39 6.02 -13.13
CA THR A 41 3.44 7.41 -13.61
C THR A 41 2.15 8.12 -13.25
N PHE A 42 2.11 9.43 -13.47
CA PHE A 42 0.83 10.14 -13.58
C PHE A 42 -0.01 9.57 -14.73
N GLY A 43 -1.30 9.87 -14.69
CA GLY A 43 -2.28 9.38 -15.68
C GLY A 43 -2.05 9.87 -17.11
N ASP A 44 -1.24 10.90 -17.28
CA ASP A 44 -0.79 11.45 -18.56
C ASP A 44 0.58 10.89 -19.03
N GLY A 45 1.19 10.00 -18.24
CA GLY A 45 2.50 9.40 -18.51
C GLY A 45 3.69 10.16 -17.91
N GLY A 46 3.48 11.31 -17.27
CA GLY A 46 4.55 12.04 -16.58
C GLY A 46 5.11 11.26 -15.38
N TYR A 47 6.42 11.29 -15.17
CA TYR A 47 7.04 10.64 -14.00
C TYR A 47 6.64 11.31 -12.69
N LEU A 48 6.52 10.50 -11.64
CA LEU A 48 6.29 11.00 -10.28
C LEU A 48 7.58 11.64 -9.72
N PRO A 49 7.50 12.78 -9.01
CA PRO A 49 8.64 13.32 -8.29
C PRO A 49 9.08 12.37 -7.17
N GLU A 50 10.35 11.94 -7.18
CA GLU A 50 10.86 10.97 -6.21
C GLU A 50 10.71 11.46 -4.77
N GLU A 51 10.95 12.75 -4.52
CA GLU A 51 10.75 13.40 -3.23
C GLU A 51 9.31 13.29 -2.68
N ALA A 52 8.30 13.37 -3.56
CA ALA A 52 6.91 13.25 -3.15
C ALA A 52 6.59 11.80 -2.77
N VAL A 53 7.09 10.83 -3.54
CA VAL A 53 6.93 9.40 -3.24
C VAL A 53 7.58 9.06 -1.90
N ARG A 54 8.81 9.53 -1.66
CA ARG A 54 9.52 9.39 -0.38
C ARG A 54 8.80 10.06 0.78
N GLY A 55 8.19 11.22 0.53
CA GLY A 55 7.32 11.89 1.50
C GLY A 55 6.13 11.01 1.91
N CYS A 56 5.46 10.38 0.94
CA CYS A 56 4.37 9.43 1.21
C CYS A 56 4.85 8.18 1.96
N GLU A 57 5.97 7.60 1.57
CA GLU A 57 6.59 6.46 2.28
C GLU A 57 6.83 6.80 3.76
N ARG A 58 7.37 7.99 4.05
CA ARG A 58 7.60 8.44 5.42
C ARG A 58 6.30 8.58 6.21
N ILE A 59 5.25 9.15 5.61
CA ILE A 59 3.92 9.22 6.26
C ILE A 59 3.40 7.81 6.57
N PHE A 60 3.60 6.83 5.67
CA PHE A 60 3.18 5.46 5.94
C PHE A 60 3.93 4.89 7.16
N GLN A 61 5.23 5.11 7.27
CA GLN A 61 6.00 4.64 8.43
C GLN A 61 5.58 5.33 9.74
N GLU A 62 5.33 6.63 9.71
CA GLU A 62 4.94 7.43 10.88
C GLU A 62 3.53 7.05 11.40
N GLU A 63 2.58 6.78 10.49
CA GLU A 63 1.17 6.51 10.82
C GLU A 63 0.85 5.01 10.97
N SER A 64 1.81 4.12 10.69
CA SER A 64 1.61 2.67 10.78
C SER A 64 1.60 2.17 12.21
N VAL A 65 0.66 1.26 12.51
CA VAL A 65 0.61 0.54 13.80
C VAL A 65 1.04 -0.91 13.60
N ALA A 66 2.24 -1.24 14.09
CA ALA A 66 2.81 -2.59 14.01
C ALA A 66 2.51 -3.41 15.27
N ILE A 67 1.39 -4.12 15.29
CA ILE A 67 0.98 -4.97 16.41
C ILE A 67 1.72 -6.31 16.35
N PRO A 68 2.48 -6.72 17.40
CA PRO A 68 3.13 -8.02 17.44
C PRO A 68 2.09 -9.15 17.51
N TRP A 69 2.12 -10.04 16.52
CA TRP A 69 1.20 -11.18 16.45
C TRP A 69 1.43 -12.18 17.57
N LYS A 70 0.34 -12.66 18.18
CA LYS A 70 0.30 -13.81 19.06
C LYS A 70 -0.57 -14.92 18.47
N LYS A 71 -0.28 -16.16 18.85
CA LYS A 71 -1.07 -17.32 18.41
C LYS A 71 -2.50 -17.18 18.93
N GLY A 72 -3.45 -17.27 18.00
CA GLY A 72 -4.89 -17.14 18.29
C GLY A 72 -5.45 -15.75 18.02
N ASP A 73 -4.61 -14.75 17.75
CA ASP A 73 -5.09 -13.42 17.36
C ASP A 73 -5.84 -13.47 16.03
N VAL A 74 -6.87 -12.64 15.93
CA VAL A 74 -7.61 -12.36 14.69
C VAL A 74 -7.65 -10.85 14.52
N LEU A 75 -7.14 -10.36 13.39
CA LEU A 75 -7.26 -8.96 12.98
C LEU A 75 -8.35 -8.85 11.93
N LEU A 76 -9.37 -8.02 12.21
CA LEU A 76 -10.35 -7.60 11.23
C LEU A 76 -9.97 -6.20 10.74
N LEU A 77 -9.84 -6.03 9.43
CA LEU A 77 -9.53 -4.75 8.80
C LEU A 77 -10.59 -4.39 7.76
N ASP A 78 -10.90 -3.10 7.66
CA ASP A 78 -11.69 -2.55 6.56
C ASP A 78 -10.74 -2.16 5.41
N ASN A 79 -10.80 -2.93 4.32
CA ASN A 79 -9.89 -2.78 3.18
C ASN A 79 -10.06 -1.44 2.44
N ARG A 80 -11.15 -0.70 2.66
CA ARG A 80 -11.32 0.65 2.09
C ARG A 80 -10.60 1.74 2.88
N ALA A 81 -10.28 1.46 4.14
CA ALA A 81 -9.75 2.43 5.10
C ALA A 81 -8.32 2.15 5.54
N VAL A 82 -7.80 0.94 5.34
CA VAL A 82 -6.52 0.49 5.89
C VAL A 82 -5.63 -0.11 4.81
N LEU A 83 -4.42 0.42 4.66
CA LEU A 83 -3.32 -0.27 3.97
C LEU A 83 -2.61 -1.19 4.97
N HIS A 84 -2.10 -2.32 4.50
CA HIS A 84 -1.36 -3.26 5.35
C HIS A 84 -0.09 -3.73 4.66
N ALA A 85 0.97 -3.93 5.46
CA ALA A 85 2.28 -4.36 5.00
C ALA A 85 2.83 -5.47 5.90
N ARG A 86 4.06 -5.89 5.63
CA ARG A 86 4.73 -6.97 6.37
C ARG A 86 6.19 -6.62 6.62
N ASN A 87 6.57 -6.51 7.89
CA ASN A 87 7.97 -6.42 8.28
C ASN A 87 8.73 -7.72 7.98
N PRO A 88 10.05 -7.66 7.72
CA PRO A 88 10.91 -8.84 7.71
C PRO A 88 10.75 -9.67 8.99
N PHE A 89 10.94 -10.99 8.89
CA PHE A 89 10.82 -11.90 10.02
C PHE A 89 11.70 -13.14 9.80
N ASP A 90 12.09 -13.77 10.90
CA ASP A 90 12.73 -15.07 10.89
C ASP A 90 11.68 -16.20 10.95
N PRO A 91 11.79 -17.24 10.12
CA PRO A 91 10.89 -18.39 10.19
C PRO A 91 11.10 -19.19 11.50
N PRO A 92 10.08 -19.94 11.97
CA PRO A 92 8.78 -20.18 11.34
C PRO A 92 7.75 -19.07 11.63
N ARG A 93 6.98 -18.69 10.60
CA ARG A 93 5.81 -17.79 10.74
C ARG A 93 4.68 -18.25 9.83
N ARG A 94 3.47 -18.34 10.38
CA ARG A 94 2.25 -18.67 9.62
C ARG A 94 1.11 -17.76 10.03
N ILE A 95 0.59 -16.99 9.07
CA ILE A 95 -0.63 -16.18 9.18
C ILE A 95 -1.59 -16.66 8.10
N LEU A 96 -2.86 -16.79 8.45
CA LEU A 96 -3.93 -17.14 7.51
C LEU A 96 -4.79 -15.90 7.24
N ALA A 97 -5.46 -15.85 6.10
CA ALA A 97 -6.31 -14.74 5.71
C ALA A 97 -7.63 -15.23 5.11
N SER A 98 -8.64 -14.37 5.16
CA SER A 98 -9.92 -14.52 4.47
C SER A 98 -10.32 -13.17 3.89
N LEU A 99 -11.03 -13.17 2.77
CA LEU A 99 -11.44 -11.96 2.06
C LEU A 99 -12.96 -11.86 2.06
N CYS A 100 -13.46 -10.66 2.31
CA CYS A 100 -14.88 -10.33 2.20
C CYS A 100 -15.20 -9.79 0.80
N LYS A 101 -16.45 -9.95 0.39
CA LYS A 101 -16.99 -9.39 -0.86
C LYS A 101 -17.05 -7.86 -0.80
#